data_AF-A0A011VSS2-F1
#
_entry.id   AF-A0A011VSS2-F1
#
_cell.length_a   1.000
_cell.length_b   1.000
_cell.length_c   1.000
_cell.angle_alpha   90.00
_cell.angle_beta   90.00
_cell.angle_gamma   90.00
#
_symmetry.space_group_name_H-M   'P 1'
#
loop_
_entity.id
_entity.type
_entity.pdbx_description
1 polymer ?
#
loop_
_entity_poly.entity_id
_entity_poly.type
_entity_poly.pdbx_seq_one_letter_code
_entity_poly.pdbx_strand_id
1 'polypeptide(L)'
;MSWWTYATGWIRVLVPGRTQAEKDYIIKTVLNHLPIVKGSEEEMYIHTFAASGHDECDCQDEYGMRTNNLKHWNYGFKDRRHGVMELQNHYYIFVEGNFRDTYYKEQYRQLIKWITRLSKRLCVEEVDISFSDGFNSSCRITNDFWDCHDSDDNWCDHLFWHDNPYEKRG
;
A
#
# COMPACT_ATOMS: atom_id res chain seq x y z
N MET A 1 -14.26 13.20 32.00
CA MET A 1 -13.29 12.12 31.66
C MET A 1 -13.18 12.11 30.15
N SER A 2 -11.98 12.32 29.61
CA SER A 2 -11.72 12.20 28.17
C SER A 2 -11.72 10.72 27.78
N TRP A 3 -12.31 10.39 26.63
CA TRP A 3 -12.34 9.02 26.13
C TRP A 3 -11.28 8.86 25.06
N TRP A 4 -10.45 7.82 25.19
CA TRP A 4 -9.34 7.57 24.27
C TRP A 4 -9.54 6.26 23.54
N THR A 5 -9.31 6.28 22.24
CA THR A 5 -9.31 5.09 21.38
C THR A 5 -7.99 5.01 20.63
N TYR A 6 -7.39 3.83 20.60
CA TYR A 6 -6.09 3.55 20.02
C TYR A 6 -6.25 2.58 18.87
N ALA A 7 -5.60 2.86 17.75
CA ALA A 7 -5.50 1.97 16.60
C ALA A 7 -4.03 1.79 16.25
N THR A 8 -3.48 0.58 16.41
CA THR A 8 -2.10 0.29 16.03
C THR A 8 -2.01 -1.06 15.34
N GLY A 9 -1.28 -1.12 14.24
CA GLY A 9 -1.11 -2.38 13.50
C GLY A 9 -0.52 -2.20 12.12
N TRP A 10 -0.57 -3.27 11.35
CA TRP A 10 0.02 -3.31 10.02
C TRP A 10 -0.91 -4.01 9.02
N ILE A 11 -0.69 -3.68 7.76
CA ILE A 11 -1.41 -4.24 6.62
C ILE A 11 -0.36 -4.61 5.58
N ARG A 12 -0.42 -5.83 5.07
CA ARG A 12 0.37 -6.26 3.91
C ARG A 12 -0.47 -6.10 2.64
N VAL A 13 0.11 -5.40 1.67
CA VAL A 13 -0.52 -5.13 0.38
C VAL A 13 0.41 -5.49 -0.76
N LEU A 14 -0.19 -5.91 -1.88
CA LEU A 14 0.51 -6.08 -3.14
C LEU A 14 0.30 -4.82 -3.99
N VAL A 15 1.41 -4.19 -4.38
CA VAL A 15 1.42 -2.95 -5.14
C VAL A 15 1.82 -3.24 -6.58
N PRO A 16 0.96 -2.95 -7.57
CA PRO A 16 1.32 -3.13 -8.96
C PRO A 16 2.30 -2.03 -9.41
N GLY A 17 3.19 -2.36 -10.33
CA GLY A 17 4.13 -1.41 -10.94
C GLY A 17 5.27 -2.13 -11.65
N ARG A 18 5.84 -1.48 -12.65
CA ARG A 18 6.95 -1.99 -13.46
C ARG A 18 8.29 -1.74 -12.78
N THR A 19 8.43 -0.63 -12.06
CA THR A 19 9.63 -0.32 -11.27
C THR A 19 9.33 -0.05 -9.81
N GLN A 20 10.36 -0.15 -8.95
CA GLN A 20 10.19 0.11 -7.52
C GLN A 20 9.75 1.55 -7.24
N ALA A 21 10.27 2.51 -8.03
CA ALA A 21 9.89 3.91 -7.90
C ALA A 21 8.43 4.15 -8.27
N GLU A 22 7.93 3.45 -9.30
CA GLU A 22 6.54 3.50 -9.70
C GLU A 22 5.61 2.90 -8.63
N LYS A 23 5.99 1.75 -8.05
CA LYS A 23 5.26 1.15 -6.92
C LYS A 23 5.19 2.11 -5.72
N ASP A 24 6.30 2.72 -5.35
CA ASP A 24 6.36 3.75 -4.30
C ASP A 24 5.47 4.95 -4.60
N TYR A 25 5.37 5.35 -5.87
CA TYR A 25 4.51 6.44 -6.30
C TYR A 25 3.03 6.05 -6.22
N ILE A 26 2.67 4.86 -6.69
CA ILE A 26 1.28 4.35 -6.67
C ILE A 26 0.80 4.23 -5.23
N ILE A 27 1.55 3.58 -4.33
CA ILE A 27 1.12 3.42 -2.93
C ILE A 27 0.94 4.77 -2.23
N LYS A 28 1.86 5.72 -2.43
CA LYS A 28 1.72 7.08 -1.87
C LYS A 28 0.50 7.80 -2.43
N THR A 29 0.24 7.66 -3.72
CA THR A 29 -0.93 8.26 -4.38
C THR A 29 -2.23 7.67 -3.87
N VAL A 30 -2.31 6.34 -3.70
CA VAL A 30 -3.46 5.65 -3.09
C VAL A 30 -3.76 6.24 -1.73
N LEU A 31 -2.75 6.28 -0.87
CA LEU A 31 -2.88 6.73 0.52
C LEU A 31 -3.30 8.19 0.62
N ASN A 32 -2.73 9.07 -0.21
CA ASN A 32 -3.11 10.49 -0.26
C ASN A 32 -4.56 10.71 -0.71
N HIS A 33 -5.14 9.78 -1.46
CA HIS A 33 -6.52 9.83 -1.91
C HIS A 33 -7.49 9.10 -0.97
N LEU A 34 -7.01 8.49 0.11
CA LEU A 34 -7.90 7.85 1.09
C LEU A 34 -8.50 8.91 2.02
N PRO A 35 -9.71 8.68 2.54
CA PRO A 35 -10.31 9.59 3.50
C PRO A 35 -9.49 9.62 4.80
N ILE A 36 -9.36 10.79 5.39
CA ILE A 36 -8.66 10.95 6.67
C ILE A 36 -9.49 10.29 7.78
N VAL A 37 -8.86 9.44 8.57
CA VAL A 37 -9.41 8.94 9.84
C VAL A 37 -8.89 9.87 10.94
N LYS A 38 -9.78 10.61 11.59
CA LYS A 38 -9.40 11.63 12.59
C LYS A 38 -10.20 11.52 13.87
N GLY A 39 -9.54 11.88 14.97
CA GLY A 39 -10.17 12.14 16.27
C GLY A 39 -10.59 13.59 16.40
N SER A 40 -10.83 14.02 17.64
CA SER A 40 -11.04 15.44 17.96
C SER A 40 -9.76 16.28 17.81
N GLU A 41 -8.60 15.69 18.10
CA GLU A 41 -7.32 16.41 18.18
C GLU A 41 -6.31 15.99 17.11
N GLU A 42 -6.16 14.69 16.85
CA GLU A 42 -5.14 14.16 15.95
C GLU A 42 -5.71 13.23 14.86
N GLU A 43 -4.98 13.16 13.75
CA GLU A 43 -5.24 12.27 12.62
C GLU A 43 -4.47 10.96 12.78
N MET A 44 -4.90 9.94 12.05
CA MET A 44 -4.21 8.66 11.96
C MET A 44 -2.92 8.80 11.13
N TYR A 45 -1.79 8.38 11.70
CA TYR A 45 -0.51 8.31 11.03
C TYR A 45 -0.38 7.02 10.22
N ILE A 46 0.22 7.14 9.04
CA ILE A 46 0.40 6.02 8.10
C ILE A 46 1.86 6.01 7.67
N HIS A 47 2.50 4.86 7.80
CA HIS A 47 3.87 4.62 7.36
C HIS A 47 3.90 3.48 6.35
N THR A 48 4.76 3.57 5.33
CA THR A 48 4.87 2.57 4.25
C THR A 48 6.29 2.03 4.16
N PHE A 49 6.43 0.71 4.07
CA PHE A 49 7.71 0.03 3.94
C PHE A 49 7.60 -1.10 2.90
N ALA A 50 8.59 -1.25 2.03
CA ALA A 50 8.67 -2.44 1.18
C ALA A 50 9.14 -3.66 2.00
N ALA A 51 8.65 -4.86 1.66
CA ALA A 51 9.12 -6.09 2.27
C ALA A 51 10.61 -6.36 1.97
N SER A 52 11.28 -7.12 2.83
CA SER A 52 12.69 -7.46 2.64
C SER A 52 12.88 -8.43 1.48
N GLY A 53 13.88 -8.19 0.64
CA GLY A 53 14.23 -9.04 -0.49
C GLY A 53 13.51 -8.62 -1.77
N HIS A 54 13.40 -9.55 -2.72
CA HIS A 54 12.72 -9.35 -3.99
C HIS A 54 11.88 -10.58 -4.31
N ASP A 55 10.74 -10.37 -4.94
CA ASP A 55 9.78 -11.42 -5.32
C ASP A 55 9.37 -11.32 -6.79
N GLU A 56 9.77 -10.25 -7.46
CA GLU A 56 9.57 -10.03 -8.87
C GLU A 56 10.89 -9.61 -9.53
N CYS A 57 10.96 -9.79 -10.83
CA CYS A 57 12.05 -9.26 -11.62
C CYS A 57 11.56 -8.70 -12.95
N ASP A 58 12.12 -7.58 -13.38
CA ASP A 58 11.89 -7.02 -14.71
C ASP A 58 13.23 -6.73 -15.39
N CYS A 59 13.25 -6.76 -16.72
CA CYS A 59 14.41 -6.40 -17.51
C CYS A 59 14.29 -5.01 -18.17
N GLN A 60 13.13 -4.35 -18.06
CA GLN A 60 12.82 -3.07 -18.70
C GLN A 60 12.68 -1.95 -17.67
N ASP A 61 13.16 -0.75 -18.02
CA ASP A 61 12.97 0.48 -17.24
C ASP A 61 11.58 1.10 -17.49
N GLU A 62 11.34 2.29 -16.96
CA GLU A 62 10.02 2.93 -17.00
C GLU A 62 9.57 3.39 -18.40
N TYR A 63 10.46 3.30 -19.39
CA TYR A 63 10.19 3.59 -20.79
C TYR A 63 10.17 2.32 -21.65
N GLY A 64 10.15 1.13 -21.04
CA GLY A 64 10.22 -0.15 -21.75
C GLY A 64 11.61 -0.47 -22.29
N MET A 65 12.65 0.22 -21.84
CA MET A 65 14.01 0.12 -22.38
C MET A 65 14.89 -0.74 -21.48
N ARG A 66 15.74 -1.58 -22.08
CA ARG A 66 16.72 -2.36 -21.32
C ARG A 66 17.99 -1.56 -21.07
N THR A 67 18.33 -1.36 -19.80
CA THR A 67 19.58 -0.70 -19.39
C THR A 67 20.74 -1.70 -19.30
N ASN A 68 21.98 -1.20 -19.36
CA ASN A 68 23.17 -2.03 -19.09
C ASN A 68 23.50 -2.12 -17.59
N ASN A 69 22.71 -1.48 -16.73
CA ASN A 69 22.90 -1.46 -15.29
C ASN A 69 22.16 -2.60 -14.56
N LEU A 70 21.59 -3.54 -15.32
CA LEU A 70 20.88 -4.69 -14.79
C LEU A 70 21.87 -5.74 -14.25
N LYS A 71 21.51 -6.44 -13.18
CA LYS A 71 22.37 -7.44 -12.55
C LYS A 71 22.06 -8.81 -13.13
N HIS A 72 23.09 -9.51 -13.59
CA HIS A 72 22.95 -10.87 -14.11
C HIS A 72 22.48 -11.80 -12.98
N TRP A 73 21.40 -12.52 -13.22
CA TRP A 73 20.72 -13.37 -12.22
C TRP A 73 21.65 -14.36 -11.51
N ASN A 74 22.56 -15.04 -12.24
CA ASN A 74 23.50 -16.01 -11.65
C ASN A 74 24.85 -15.48 -11.16
N TYR A 75 25.35 -14.40 -11.73
CA TYR A 75 26.79 -14.08 -11.63
C TYR A 75 27.05 -12.70 -11.01
N GLY A 76 26.01 -11.89 -10.76
CA GLY A 76 26.13 -10.61 -10.05
C GLY A 76 26.82 -9.48 -10.83
N PHE A 77 27.38 -9.74 -12.01
CA PHE A 77 27.92 -8.70 -12.89
C PHE A 77 26.81 -7.95 -13.63
N LYS A 78 27.13 -6.77 -14.16
CA LYS A 78 26.20 -5.95 -14.93
C LYS A 78 26.06 -6.50 -16.36
N ASP A 79 24.84 -6.82 -16.78
CA ASP A 79 24.54 -7.37 -18.11
C ASP A 79 23.27 -6.78 -18.69
N ARG A 80 23.35 -6.23 -19.91
CA ARG A 80 22.17 -5.73 -20.64
C ARG A 80 21.26 -6.84 -21.16
N ARG A 81 21.80 -8.02 -21.53
CA ARG A 81 21.06 -9.08 -22.23
C ARG A 81 20.40 -10.08 -21.28
N HIS A 82 21.08 -10.42 -20.18
CA HIS A 82 20.57 -11.40 -19.20
C HIS A 82 20.45 -10.82 -17.79
N GLY A 83 20.65 -9.51 -17.64
CA GLY A 83 20.39 -8.83 -16.38
C GLY A 83 18.91 -8.54 -16.17
N VAL A 84 18.53 -8.52 -14.90
CA VAL A 84 17.22 -8.12 -14.39
C VAL A 84 17.37 -7.11 -13.25
N MET A 85 16.32 -6.35 -13.01
CA MET A 85 16.07 -5.59 -11.80
C MET A 85 15.31 -6.48 -10.84
N GLU A 86 15.79 -6.54 -9.60
CA GLU A 86 15.11 -7.20 -8.50
C GLU A 86 14.06 -6.22 -7.95
N LEU A 87 12.79 -6.63 -7.95
CA LEU A 87 11.66 -5.80 -7.54
C LEU A 87 10.92 -6.45 -6.36
N GLN A 88 10.26 -5.62 -5.55
CA GLN A 88 9.42 -6.07 -4.45
C GLN A 88 7.98 -5.60 -4.65
N ASN A 89 7.05 -6.54 -4.77
CA ASN A 89 5.61 -6.30 -4.86
C ASN A 89 4.94 -6.11 -3.51
N HIS A 90 5.48 -6.71 -2.45
CA HIS A 90 4.88 -6.66 -1.14
C HIS A 90 5.28 -5.41 -0.35
N TYR A 91 4.29 -4.71 0.16
CA TYR A 91 4.46 -3.55 1.01
C TYR A 91 3.71 -3.73 2.33
N TYR A 92 4.31 -3.23 3.40
CA TYR A 92 3.72 -3.10 4.71
C TYR A 92 3.30 -1.65 4.94
N ILE A 93 2.02 -1.47 5.29
CA ILE A 93 1.45 -0.22 5.73
C ILE A 93 1.27 -0.33 7.25
N PHE A 94 2.02 0.45 8.01
CA PHE A 94 1.86 0.58 9.45
C PHE A 94 0.93 1.74 9.77
N VAL A 95 -0.02 1.51 10.67
CA VAL A 95 -1.06 2.47 11.04
C VAL A 95 -0.95 2.74 12.54
N GLU A 96 -0.93 4.00 12.92
CA GLU A 96 -0.93 4.46 14.31
C GLU A 96 -1.92 5.61 14.48
N GLY A 97 -2.85 5.49 15.42
CA GLY A 97 -3.86 6.51 15.68
C GLY A 97 -4.23 6.60 17.14
N ASN A 98 -4.13 7.81 17.69
CA ASN A 98 -4.53 8.15 19.06
C ASN A 98 -5.72 9.12 18.99
N PHE A 99 -6.94 8.59 19.12
CA PHE A 99 -8.16 9.36 18.92
C PHE A 99 -8.79 9.74 20.25
N ARG A 100 -8.82 11.04 20.52
CA ARG A 100 -9.47 11.62 21.71
C ARG A 100 -10.93 12.00 21.44
N ASP A 101 -11.77 11.80 22.46
CA ASP A 101 -13.15 12.24 22.59
C ASP A 101 -14.06 11.76 21.44
N THR A 102 -13.77 10.56 20.92
CA THR A 102 -14.57 9.92 19.88
C THR A 102 -15.10 8.57 20.33
N TYR A 103 -16.34 8.25 19.94
CA TYR A 103 -16.96 6.98 20.29
C TYR A 103 -16.28 5.81 19.59
N TYR A 104 -15.95 4.77 20.35
CA TYR A 104 -15.30 3.54 19.87
C TYR A 104 -15.95 2.98 18.60
N LYS A 105 -17.29 2.87 18.58
CA LYS A 105 -18.04 2.32 17.44
C LYS A 105 -17.96 3.20 16.19
N GLU A 106 -17.94 4.52 16.36
CA GLU A 106 -17.83 5.46 15.25
C GLU A 106 -16.45 5.41 14.64
N GLN A 107 -15.40 5.37 15.47
CA GLN A 107 -14.03 5.24 15.00
C GLN A 107 -13.75 3.91 14.34
N TYR A 108 -14.25 2.82 14.92
CA TYR A 108 -14.19 1.50 14.30
C TYR A 108 -14.81 1.53 12.89
N ARG A 109 -15.97 2.19 12.71
CA ARG A 109 -16.60 2.33 11.40
C ARG A 109 -15.79 3.17 10.43
N GLN A 110 -15.11 4.22 10.89
CA GLN A 110 -14.23 5.02 10.05
C GLN A 110 -13.02 4.20 9.59
N LEU A 111 -12.39 3.46 10.50
CA LEU A 111 -11.26 2.59 10.22
C LEU A 111 -11.63 1.48 9.22
N ILE A 112 -12.74 0.77 9.43
CA ILE A 112 -13.20 -0.25 8.48
C ILE A 112 -13.49 0.35 7.10
N LYS A 113 -14.14 1.52 7.03
CA LYS A 113 -14.36 2.22 5.74
C LYS A 113 -13.06 2.61 5.05
N TRP A 114 -12.03 2.94 5.83
CA TRP A 114 -10.70 3.24 5.29
C TRP A 114 -10.06 1.99 4.70
N ILE A 115 -10.07 0.87 5.45
CA ILE A 115 -9.55 -0.43 4.98
C ILE A 115 -10.31 -0.90 3.74
N THR A 116 -11.64 -0.81 3.70
CA THR A 116 -12.44 -1.18 2.52
C THR A 116 -12.13 -0.32 1.29
N ARG A 117 -11.79 0.96 1.47
CA ARG A 117 -11.39 1.82 0.36
C ARG A 117 -9.96 1.53 -0.11
N LEU A 118 -9.08 1.15 0.81
CA LEU A 118 -7.75 0.66 0.50
C LEU A 118 -7.85 -0.65 -0.30
N SER A 119 -8.66 -1.61 0.14
CA SER A 119 -8.80 -2.93 -0.52
C SER A 119 -9.45 -2.88 -1.90
N LYS A 120 -10.25 -1.84 -2.17
CA LYS A 120 -10.76 -1.54 -3.52
C LYS A 120 -9.71 -0.99 -4.48
N ARG A 121 -8.56 -0.52 -3.96
CA ARG A 121 -7.51 0.14 -4.74
C ARG A 121 -6.23 -0.66 -4.84
N LEU A 122 -5.91 -1.42 -3.80
CA LEU A 122 -4.73 -2.28 -3.73
C LEU A 122 -5.17 -3.65 -3.25
N CYS A 123 -4.48 -4.68 -3.72
CA CYS A 123 -4.73 -6.03 -3.25
C CYS A 123 -4.20 -6.14 -1.81
N VAL A 124 -5.10 -6.35 -0.86
CA VAL A 124 -4.79 -6.48 0.57
C VAL A 124 -4.68 -7.96 0.90
N GLU A 125 -3.48 -8.40 1.28
CA GLU A 125 -3.21 -9.81 1.57
C GLU A 125 -3.43 -10.14 3.04
N GLU A 126 -3.05 -9.22 3.93
CA GLU A 126 -3.12 -9.46 5.36
C GLU A 126 -3.39 -8.15 6.10
N VAL A 127 -4.31 -8.19 7.05
CA VAL A 127 -4.61 -7.06 7.94
C VAL A 127 -4.47 -7.56 9.36
N ASP A 128 -3.69 -6.84 10.16
CA ASP A 128 -3.55 -7.08 11.58
C ASP A 128 -3.52 -5.77 12.35
N ILE A 129 -4.69 -5.33 12.81
CA ILE A 129 -4.84 -4.08 13.54
C ILE A 129 -5.44 -4.33 14.91
N SER A 130 -4.73 -3.90 15.94
CA SER A 130 -5.24 -3.83 17.30
C SER A 130 -5.99 -2.51 17.49
N PHE A 131 -7.23 -2.61 17.96
CA PHE A 131 -8.09 -1.47 18.22
C PHE A 131 -8.60 -1.56 19.65
N SER A 132 -8.31 -0.57 20.47
CA SER A 132 -8.66 -0.59 21.90
C SER A 132 -9.18 0.76 22.38
N ASP A 133 -10.04 0.74 23.40
CA ASP A 133 -10.38 1.92 24.20
C ASP A 133 -9.59 1.92 25.52
N GLY A 134 -9.53 3.09 26.16
CA GLY A 134 -8.90 3.24 27.47
C GLY A 134 -9.65 2.63 28.66
N PHE A 135 -10.75 1.89 28.44
CA PHE A 135 -11.66 1.45 29.51
C PHE A 135 -11.83 -0.06 29.64
N ASN A 136 -11.76 -0.85 28.55
CA ASN A 136 -11.54 -2.32 28.45
C ASN A 136 -11.99 -2.93 27.10
N SER A 137 -12.54 -2.16 26.17
CA SER A 137 -12.97 -2.68 24.87
C SER A 137 -11.76 -2.81 23.97
N SER A 138 -11.42 -4.03 23.54
CA SER A 138 -10.43 -4.25 22.51
C SER A 138 -10.95 -5.23 21.46
N CYS A 139 -10.73 -4.93 20.20
CA CYS A 139 -10.88 -5.88 19.12
C CYS A 139 -9.60 -5.94 18.28
N ARG A 140 -9.40 -7.09 17.65
CA ARG A 140 -8.36 -7.29 16.64
C ARG A 140 -9.05 -7.44 15.31
N ILE A 141 -8.67 -6.61 14.35
CA ILE A 141 -9.18 -6.68 12.98
C ILE A 141 -8.21 -7.58 12.24
N THR A 142 -8.68 -8.77 11.86
CA THR A 142 -7.91 -9.74 11.09
C THR A 142 -8.65 -10.13 9.84
N ASN A 143 -7.91 -10.21 8.74
CA ASN A 143 -8.14 -11.05 7.57
C ASN A 143 -9.59 -11.40 7.15
N ASP A 144 -10.36 -10.37 6.78
CA ASP A 144 -11.67 -10.50 6.11
C ASP A 144 -11.72 -9.72 4.76
N PHE A 145 -10.58 -9.28 4.20
CA PHE A 145 -10.54 -8.29 3.09
C PHE A 145 -9.94 -8.78 1.77
N TRP A 146 -9.54 -10.05 1.71
CA TRP A 146 -8.79 -10.70 0.62
C TRP A 146 -9.47 -10.66 -0.76
N ASP A 147 -10.79 -10.42 -0.82
CA ASP A 147 -11.61 -10.54 -2.03
C ASP A 147 -12.35 -9.25 -2.38
N CYS A 148 -11.82 -8.10 -1.93
CA CYS A 148 -12.41 -6.78 -2.21
C CYS A 148 -11.83 -6.06 -3.43
N HIS A 149 -10.82 -6.65 -4.08
CA HIS A 149 -10.14 -6.08 -5.23
C HIS A 149 -10.86 -6.48 -6.53
N ASP A 150 -11.63 -5.56 -7.11
CA ASP A 150 -12.20 -5.75 -8.45
C ASP A 150 -11.07 -5.68 -9.49
N SER A 151 -10.82 -6.78 -10.22
CA SER A 151 -9.85 -6.82 -11.31
C SER A 151 -10.32 -6.12 -12.58
N ASP A 152 -11.62 -5.83 -12.67
CA ASP A 152 -12.24 -5.20 -13.83
C ASP A 152 -12.09 -3.67 -13.73
N ASP A 153 -11.40 -3.07 -14.70
CA ASP A 153 -10.95 -1.67 -14.73
C ASP A 153 -10.02 -1.29 -13.57
N ASN A 154 -8.77 -1.78 -13.66
CA ASN A 154 -7.73 -1.53 -12.67
C ASN A 154 -7.41 -0.04 -12.63
N TRP A 155 -8.04 0.68 -11.69
CA TRP A 155 -7.97 2.14 -11.61
C TRP A 155 -6.52 2.65 -11.59
N CYS A 156 -5.52 1.86 -11.20
CA CYS A 156 -4.11 2.27 -11.22
C CYS A 156 -3.49 2.32 -12.63
N ASP A 157 -4.18 1.85 -13.67
CA ASP A 157 -3.65 1.81 -15.04
C ASP A 157 -3.24 3.18 -15.59
N HIS A 158 -3.92 4.25 -15.18
CA HIS A 158 -3.59 5.63 -15.57
C HIS A 158 -2.40 6.23 -14.80
N LEU A 159 -1.97 5.58 -13.70
CA LEU A 159 -0.82 5.99 -12.91
C LEU A 159 0.46 5.34 -13.40
N PHE A 160 0.37 4.31 -14.25
CA PHE A 160 1.55 3.72 -14.84
C PHE A 160 2.28 4.71 -15.76
N TRP A 161 3.60 4.60 -15.80
CA TRP A 161 4.43 5.37 -16.71
C TRP A 161 4.24 4.72 -18.09
N HIS A 162 3.84 5.54 -19.06
CA HIS A 162 3.59 5.05 -20.41
C HIS A 162 4.90 5.00 -21.19
N ASP A 163 5.07 3.91 -21.94
CA ASP A 163 6.20 3.72 -22.87
C ASP A 163 6.20 4.78 -23.99
N ASN A 164 5.03 5.37 -24.28
CA ASN A 164 4.85 6.31 -25.37
C ASN A 164 4.14 7.61 -24.90
N PRO A 165 4.81 8.77 -24.90
CA PRO A 165 4.22 10.03 -24.45
C PRO A 165 3.07 10.54 -25.35
N TYR A 166 2.78 9.88 -26.47
CA TYR A 166 1.75 10.27 -27.44
C TYR A 166 0.40 9.55 -27.29
N GLU A 167 0.28 8.54 -26.42
CA GLU A 167 -0.98 7.80 -26.24
C GLU A 167 -2.02 8.50 -25.34
N LYS A 168 -1.67 9.61 -24.68
CA LYS A 168 -2.62 10.41 -23.86
C LYS A 168 -3.55 11.33 -24.66
N ARG A 169 -3.70 11.14 -25.98
CA ARG A 169 -4.68 11.88 -26.80
C ARG A 169 -5.74 10.93 -27.34
N GLY A 170 -6.72 10.61 -26.50
CA GLY A 170 -7.96 9.92 -26.85
C GLY A 170 -9.07 10.39 -25.94
#